data_AF-A0A0P0NI34-F1
#
_entry.id   AF-A0A0P0NI34-F1
#
_cell.length_a   1.000
_cell.length_b   1.000
_cell.length_c   1.000
_cell.angle_alpha   90.00
_cell.angle_beta   90.00
_cell.angle_gamma   90.00
#
_symmetry.space_group_name_H-M   'P 1'
#
loop_
_entity.id
_entity.type
_entity.pdbx_description
1 polymer ?
#
loop_
_entity_poly.entity_id
_entity_poly.type
_entity_poly.pdbx_seq_one_letter_code
_entity_poly.pdbx_strand_id
1 'polypeptide(L)'
;MKITLDIRSLLIGFMAAAIVILGFSFKSTEAEKPGKFTTEISNNGVVILNTETGDFIMANGLEGYRQLDWTKGGFDSTFTVARPVKQR
;
A
#
# COMPACT_ATOMS: atom_id res chain seq x y z
N MET A 1 0.85 51.74 -19.65
CA MET A 1 0.68 51.51 -18.20
C MET A 1 2.02 51.06 -17.64
N LYS A 2 2.55 51.70 -16.58
CA LYS A 2 3.76 51.24 -15.87
C LYS A 2 3.30 50.50 -14.62
N ILE A 3 3.51 49.20 -14.56
CA ILE A 3 3.24 48.40 -13.35
C ILE A 3 4.38 48.69 -12.38
N THR A 4 4.14 49.57 -11.42
CA THR A 4 5.02 49.78 -10.27
C THR A 4 4.76 48.65 -9.29
N LEU A 5 5.57 47.60 -9.36
CA LEU A 5 5.53 46.49 -8.43
C LEU A 5 6.14 46.95 -7.10
N ASP A 6 5.28 47.15 -6.11
CA ASP A 6 5.73 47.39 -4.72
C ASP A 6 6.26 46.07 -4.15
N ILE A 7 7.56 46.01 -3.90
CA ILE A 7 8.27 44.85 -3.35
C ILE A 7 7.65 44.40 -2.03
N ARG A 8 7.04 45.30 -1.24
CA ARG A 8 6.37 44.95 0.01
C ARG A 8 5.13 44.09 -0.25
N SER A 9 4.33 44.45 -1.24
CA SER A 9 3.14 43.70 -1.65
C SER A 9 3.52 42.35 -2.26
N LEU A 10 4.64 42.29 -2.99
CA LEU A 10 5.18 41.04 -3.53
C LEU A 10 5.64 40.08 -2.42
N LEU A 11 6.30 40.59 -1.39
CA LEU A 11 6.73 39.79 -0.23
C LEU A 11 5.54 39.24 0.56
N ILE A 12 4.50 40.05 0.77
CA ILE A 12 3.28 39.61 1.45
C ILE A 12 2.57 38.52 0.65
N GLY A 13 2.46 38.69 -0.68
CA GLY A 13 1.88 37.67 -1.56
C GLY A 13 2.68 36.37 -1.58
N PHE A 14 4.02 36.47 -1.61
CA PHE A 14 4.91 35.31 -1.54
C PHE A 14 4.76 34.55 -0.21
N MET A 15 4.69 35.27 0.91
CA MET A 15 4.52 34.67 2.23
C MET A 15 3.16 33.97 2.37
N ALA A 16 2.09 34.57 1.85
CA ALA A 16 0.77 33.95 1.83
C ALA A 16 0.77 32.65 0.99
N ALA A 17 1.38 32.67 -0.20
CA ALA A 17 1.50 31.49 -1.05
C ALA A 17 2.32 30.38 -0.38
N ALA A 18 3.42 30.73 0.30
CA ALA A 18 4.26 29.77 1.02
C ALA A 18 3.49 29.05 2.14
N ILE A 19 2.66 29.77 2.91
CA ILE A 19 1.84 29.18 3.98
C ILE A 19 0.83 28.18 3.40
N VAL A 20 0.18 28.51 2.27
CA VAL A 20 -0.76 27.62 1.59
C VAL A 20 -0.07 26.35 1.11
N ILE A 21 1.12 26.48 0.47
CA ILE A 21 1.90 25.33 0.00
C ILE A 21 2.31 24.43 1.17
N LEU A 22 2.80 25.01 2.26
CA LEU A 22 3.16 24.25 3.46
C LEU A 22 1.94 23.53 4.06
N GLY A 23 0.77 24.16 4.11
CA GLY A 23 -0.47 23.55 4.59
C GLY A 23 -0.91 22.32 3.79
N PHE A 24 -0.72 22.32 2.48
CA PHE A 24 -1.01 21.14 1.63
C PHE A 24 0.13 20.12 1.59
N SER A 25 1.37 20.55 1.85
CA SER A 25 2.55 19.66 1.82
C SER A 25 2.59 18.67 2.97
N PHE A 26 1.85 18.91 4.05
CA PHE A 26 1.72 17.97 5.19
C PHE A 26 0.53 17.02 5.06
N LYS A 27 -0.10 16.88 3.88
CA LYS A 27 -0.91 15.70 3.61
C LYS A 27 0.04 14.51 3.49
N SER A 28 0.54 14.05 4.63
CA SER A 28 1.18 12.77 4.78
C SER A 28 0.29 11.76 4.07
N THR A 29 0.87 11.07 3.09
CA THR A 29 0.44 9.73 2.73
C THR A 29 0.45 8.96 4.04
N GLU A 30 -0.66 8.98 4.78
CA GLU A 30 -0.93 7.95 5.76
C GLU A 30 -0.80 6.67 4.94
N ALA A 31 0.30 5.95 5.14
CA ALA A 31 0.39 4.59 4.65
C ALA A 31 -0.90 3.95 5.11
N GLU A 32 -1.76 3.59 4.14
CA GLU A 32 -3.09 3.05 4.41
C GLU A 32 -2.91 2.05 5.55
N LYS A 33 -3.47 2.38 6.73
CA LYS A 33 -3.42 1.44 7.84
C LYS A 33 -3.94 0.13 7.27
N PRO A 34 -3.19 -0.98 7.36
CA PRO A 34 -3.62 -2.22 6.75
C PRO A 34 -5.00 -2.51 7.32
N GLY A 35 -6.00 -2.49 6.44
CA GLY A 35 -7.36 -2.81 6.83
C GLY A 35 -7.41 -4.25 7.35
N LYS A 36 -8.58 -4.66 7.83
CA LYS A 36 -8.81 -6.06 8.26
C LYS A 36 -8.34 -7.07 7.21
N PHE A 37 -8.45 -6.71 5.93
CA PHE A 37 -7.95 -7.50 4.82
C PHE A 37 -6.91 -6.70 4.03
N THR A 38 -5.78 -7.32 3.71
CA THR A 38 -4.79 -6.80 2.77
C THR A 38 -4.72 -7.74 1.56
N THR A 39 -4.49 -7.17 0.38
CA THR A 39 -4.32 -7.95 -0.86
C THR A 39 -2.95 -7.65 -1.45
N GLU A 40 -2.17 -8.71 -1.68
CA GLU A 40 -0.91 -8.62 -2.39
C GLU A 40 -1.00 -9.39 -3.71
N ILE A 41 -0.57 -8.74 -4.78
CA ILE A 41 -0.57 -9.30 -6.14
C ILE A 41 0.89 -9.35 -6.60
N SER A 42 1.32 -10.52 -7.05
CA SER A 42 2.65 -10.77 -7.62
C SER A 42 2.51 -11.50 -8.95
N ASN A 43 3.58 -11.56 -9.74
CA ASN A 43 3.60 -12.28 -11.02
C ASN A 43 3.22 -13.76 -10.88
N ASN A 44 3.40 -14.34 -9.68
CA ASN A 44 3.19 -15.75 -9.43
C ASN A 44 1.81 -16.05 -8.81
N GLY A 45 1.02 -15.03 -8.44
CA GLY A 45 -0.26 -15.23 -7.77
C GLY A 45 -0.83 -14.03 -7.04
N VAL A 46 -1.99 -14.26 -6.42
CA VAL A 46 -2.72 -13.28 -5.60
C VAL A 46 -2.86 -13.84 -4.19
N VAL A 47 -2.66 -13.01 -3.17
CA VAL A 47 -2.89 -13.37 -1.76
C VAL A 47 -3.79 -12.33 -1.11
N ILE A 48 -4.85 -12.78 -0.48
CA ILE A 48 -5.74 -11.97 0.37
C ILE A 48 -5.54 -12.47 1.80
N LEU A 49 -5.11 -11.58 2.71
CA LEU A 49 -4.77 -11.91 4.09
C LEU A 49 -5.66 -11.13 5.06
N ASN A 50 -6.29 -11.84 5.99
CA ASN A 50 -6.86 -11.25 7.19
C ASN A 50 -5.72 -10.94 8.18
N THR A 51 -5.47 -9.65 8.41
CA THR A 51 -4.34 -9.19 9.22
C THR A 51 -4.55 -9.41 10.72
N GLU A 52 -5.79 -9.68 11.16
CA GLU A 52 -6.12 -9.94 12.56
C GLU A 52 -5.96 -11.42 12.93
N THR A 53 -6.26 -12.35 12.00
CA THR A 53 -6.29 -13.80 12.28
C THR A 53 -5.20 -14.60 11.56
N GLY A 54 -4.57 -14.02 10.54
CA GLY A 54 -3.65 -14.75 9.67
C GLY A 54 -4.35 -15.71 8.69
N ASP A 55 -5.68 -15.67 8.60
CA ASP A 55 -6.43 -16.40 7.57
C ASP A 55 -6.14 -15.81 6.21
N PHE A 56 -5.94 -16.65 5.21
CA PHE A 56 -5.62 -16.22 3.86
C PHE A 56 -6.38 -17.01 2.81
N ILE A 57 -6.53 -16.37 1.65
CA ILE A 57 -6.94 -17.01 0.41
C ILE A 57 -5.88 -16.64 -0.63
N MET A 58 -5.28 -17.63 -1.27
CA MET A 58 -4.27 -17.43 -2.30
C MET A 58 -4.64 -18.14 -3.60
N ALA A 59 -4.31 -17.52 -4.72
CA ALA A 59 -4.37 -18.14 -6.04
C ALA A 59 -2.95 -18.23 -6.60
N ASN A 60 -2.53 -19.43 -6.97
CA ASN A 60 -1.25 -19.68 -7.63
C ASN A 60 -1.44 -19.84 -9.13
N GLY A 61 -0.43 -19.47 -9.92
CA GLY A 61 -0.40 -19.79 -11.35
C GLY A 61 -1.20 -18.81 -12.21
N LEU A 62 -0.70 -17.57 -12.33
CA LEU A 62 -1.14 -16.63 -13.37
C LEU A 62 -0.64 -17.03 -14.77
N GLU A 63 0.19 -18.08 -14.88
CA GLU A 63 0.71 -18.56 -16.15
C GLU A 63 -0.34 -19.38 -16.92
N GLY A 64 -1.02 -18.69 -17.84
CA GLY A 64 -1.72 -19.31 -18.97
C GLY A 64 -3.13 -19.80 -18.66
N TYR A 65 -4.11 -18.89 -18.66
CA TYR A 65 -5.56 -19.04 -18.96
C TYR A 65 -6.36 -20.27 -18.45
N ARG A 66 -5.79 -21.18 -17.68
CA ARG A 66 -6.43 -22.40 -17.19
C ARG A 66 -6.41 -22.37 -15.69
N GLN A 67 -7.46 -21.71 -15.18
CA GLN A 67 -8.04 -21.92 -13.87
C GLN A 67 -7.10 -21.56 -12.71
N LEU A 68 -7.37 -20.42 -12.07
CA LEU A 68 -6.74 -20.04 -10.82
C LEU A 68 -7.17 -21.02 -9.73
N ASP A 69 -6.23 -21.81 -9.22
CA ASP A 69 -6.46 -22.69 -8.09
C ASP A 69 -6.45 -21.88 -6.80
N TRP A 70 -7.65 -21.55 -6.33
CA TRP A 70 -7.85 -20.84 -5.07
C TRP A 70 -7.70 -21.78 -3.89
N THR A 71 -6.72 -21.52 -3.05
CA THR A 71 -6.46 -22.22 -1.80
C THR A 71 -6.76 -21.30 -0.63
N LYS A 72 -7.51 -21.78 0.35
CA LYS A 72 -7.75 -21.08 1.63
C LYS A 72 -7.03 -21.77 2.77
N GLY A 73 -6.57 -21.01 3.76
CA GLY A 73 -5.91 -21.55 4.94
C GLY A 73 -5.81 -20.53 6.05
N GLY A 74 -5.33 -20.97 7.21
CA GLY A 74 -4.92 -20.10 8.31
C GLY A 74 -3.44 -20.27 8.57
N PHE A 75 -2.74 -19.17 8.88
CA PHE A 75 -1.30 -19.18 9.12
C PHE A 75 -0.87 -20.31 10.07
N ASP A 76 -1.53 -20.46 11.22
CA ASP A 76 -1.19 -21.49 12.21
C ASP A 76 -1.35 -22.93 11.67
N SER A 77 -2.38 -23.16 10.87
CA SER A 77 -2.67 -24.46 10.28
C SER A 77 -1.70 -24.82 9.14
N THR A 78 -1.25 -23.82 8.37
CA THR A 78 -0.36 -24.02 7.23
C THR A 78 1.12 -24.03 7.64
N PHE A 79 1.52 -23.21 8.61
CA PHE A 79 2.92 -23.11 9.07
C PHE A 79 3.40 -24.39 9.76
N THR A 80 2.49 -25.13 10.42
CA THR A 80 2.81 -26.43 11.05
C THR A 80 3.26 -27.49 10.02
N VAL A 81 2.87 -27.34 8.75
CA VAL A 81 3.22 -28.26 7.65
C VAL A 81 4.64 -28.01 7.13
N ALA A 82 5.20 -26.82 7.35
CA ALA A 82 6.56 -26.45 6.94
C ALA A 82 7.63 -26.81 7.99
N ARG A 83 7.48 -27.93 8.72
CA ARG A 83 8.62 -28.46 9.48
C ARG A 83 9.72 -28.85 8.49
N PRO A 84 10.99 -28.54 8.77
CA PRO A 84 12.08 -28.92 7.88
C PRO A 84 12.04 -30.43 7.67
N VAL A 85 11.79 -30.85 6.43
CA VAL A 85 11.99 -32.25 6.03
C VAL A 85 13.45 -32.54 6.33
N LYS A 86 13.70 -33.37 7.35
CA LYS A 86 15.04 -33.84 7.68
C LYS A 86 15.53 -34.60 6.44
N GLN A 87 16.38 -33.95 5.64
CA GLN A 87 17.01 -34.59 4.49
C GLN A 87 17.74 -35.84 4.99
N ARG A 88 17.32 -37.00 4.49
CA ARG A 88 17.98 -38.29 4.71
C ARG A 88 19.10 -38.46 3.72
#